data_AF-A0A5C6XZB8-F1
#
_entry.id   AF-A0A5C6XZB8-F1
#
_cell.length_a   1.000
_cell.length_b   1.000
_cell.length_c   1.000
_cell.angle_alpha   90.00
_cell.angle_beta   90.00
_cell.angle_gamma   90.00
#
_symmetry.space_group_name_H-M   'P 1'
#
loop_
_entity.id
_entity.type
_entity.pdbx_description
1 polymer ?
#
loop_
_entity_poly.entity_id
_entity_poly.type
_entity_poly.pdbx_seq_one_letter_code
_entity_poly.pdbx_strand_id
1 'polypeptide(L)'
;MEKLTSIIKIESIREFKNSDKVTETATQYYISSLHNNAIEFQFKIRSHWAAENKLDWTLGVAFCEDAFRKRAGNAAQNYSGLLKIALNLLKMKIRKTIY
;
A
#
# COMPACT_ATOMS: atom_id res chain seq x y z
N MET A 1 16.03 19.44 8.35
CA MET A 1 14.84 18.65 8.70
C MET A 1 13.64 19.55 8.48
N GLU A 2 12.67 19.16 7.65
CA GLU A 2 11.48 19.98 7.44
C GLU A 2 10.66 20.07 8.73
N LYS A 3 10.10 21.26 9.01
CA LYS A 3 9.25 21.48 10.18
C LYS A 3 7.89 20.82 9.94
N LEU A 4 7.40 20.05 10.92
CA LEU A 4 6.04 19.53 10.91
C LEU A 4 5.07 20.69 11.15
N THR A 5 4.06 20.82 10.29
CA THR A 5 3.14 21.98 10.27
C THR A 5 1.67 21.59 10.36
N SER A 6 1.33 20.33 10.14
CA SER A 6 -0.06 19.86 10.12
C SER A 6 -0.27 18.54 10.86
N ILE A 7 -1.44 18.44 11.50
CA ILE A 7 -1.99 17.21 12.07
C ILE A 7 -3.30 16.94 11.32
N ILE A 8 -3.44 15.72 10.80
CA ILE A 8 -4.60 15.29 10.02
C ILE A 8 -5.29 14.17 10.79
N LYS A 9 -6.60 14.31 11.05
CA LYS A 9 -7.46 13.25 11.56
C LYS A 9 -8.27 12.68 10.40
N ILE A 10 -8.22 11.37 10.22
CA ILE A 10 -9.05 10.63 9.27
C ILE A 10 -9.94 9.67 10.04
N GLU A 11 -11.24 9.71 9.73
CA GLU A 11 -12.20 8.71 10.15
C GLU A 11 -12.49 7.81 8.94
N SER A 12 -12.34 6.51 9.14
CA SER A 12 -12.51 5.51 8.08
C SER A 12 -13.55 4.50 8.48
N ILE A 13 -14.37 4.09 7.51
CA ILE A 13 -15.33 3.00 7.61
C ILE A 13 -14.89 1.91 6.64
N ARG A 14 -14.86 0.66 7.11
CA ARG A 14 -14.53 -0.52 6.30
C ARG A 14 -15.69 -1.51 6.33
N GLU A 15 -16.16 -1.86 5.14
CA GLU A 15 -17.20 -2.86 4.92
C GLU A 15 -16.61 -4.12 4.27
N PHE A 16 -17.09 -5.29 4.70
CA PHE A 16 -16.65 -6.58 4.18
C PHE A 16 -17.70 -7.15 3.22
N LYS A 17 -17.43 -7.10 1.92
CA LYS A 17 -18.41 -7.52 0.89
C LYS A 17 -18.68 -9.04 0.86
N ASN A 18 -17.72 -9.85 1.30
CA ASN A 18 -17.77 -11.31 1.20
C ASN A 18 -17.68 -11.99 2.57
N SER A 19 -18.17 -11.34 3.63
CA SER A 19 -18.11 -11.87 5.00
C SER A 19 -19.19 -11.23 5.85
N ASP A 20 -19.78 -11.99 6.76
CA ASP A 20 -20.74 -11.48 7.77
C ASP A 20 -20.07 -10.66 8.88
N LYS A 21 -18.83 -10.21 8.67
CA LYS A 21 -18.13 -9.35 9.60
C LYS A 21 -18.82 -8.00 9.67
N VAL A 22 -19.01 -7.53 10.90
CA VAL A 22 -19.53 -6.20 11.17
C VAL A 22 -18.65 -5.11 10.55
N THR A 23 -19.27 -4.02 10.13
CA THR A 23 -18.57 -2.82 9.66
C THR A 23 -17.62 -2.30 10.72
N GLU A 24 -16.38 -2.02 10.32
CA GLU A 24 -15.35 -1.50 11.20
C GLU A 24 -15.22 0.01 11.02
N THR A 25 -15.04 0.73 12.13
CA THR A 25 -14.69 2.15 12.14
C THR A 25 -13.33 2.36 12.79
N ALA A 26 -12.56 3.30 12.28
CA ALA A 26 -11.25 3.63 12.83
C ALA A 26 -10.97 5.13 12.71
N THR A 27 -10.24 5.66 13.69
CA THR A 27 -9.66 7.01 13.64
C THR A 27 -8.15 6.90 13.53
N GLN A 28 -7.58 7.58 12.55
CA GLN A 28 -6.15 7.58 12.26
C GLN A 28 -5.64 9.02 12.28
N TYR A 29 -4.49 9.24 12.90
CA TYR A 29 -3.84 10.54 12.96
C TYR A 29 -2.54 10.51 12.15
N TYR A 30 -2.35 11.53 11.32
CA TYR A 30 -1.14 11.71 10.52
C TYR A 30 -0.48 13.04 10.86
N ILE A 31 0.84 13.09 10.75
CA ILE A 31 1.65 14.30 10.90
C ILE A 31 2.32 14.60 9.56
N SER A 32 2.38 15.86 9.16
CA SER A 32 3.01 16.26 7.91
C SER A 32 3.68 17.63 8.00
N SER A 33 4.71 17.84 7.18
CA SER A 33 5.27 19.17 6.89
C SER A 33 4.45 19.92 5.82
N LEU A 34 3.53 19.22 5.15
CA LEU A 34 2.73 19.78 4.07
C LEU A 34 1.63 20.73 4.57
N HIS A 35 1.40 21.79 3.81
CA HIS A 35 0.27 22.68 3.98
C HIS A 35 -0.76 22.43 2.87
N ASN A 36 -1.61 21.43 3.06
CA ASN A 36 -2.67 21.05 2.12
C ASN A 36 -4.05 21.19 2.78
N ASN A 37 -5.11 21.20 1.97
CA ASN A 37 -6.48 21.13 2.50
C ASN A 37 -6.90 19.67 2.77
N ALA A 38 -8.04 19.49 3.44
CA ALA A 38 -8.54 18.16 3.82
C ALA A 38 -8.79 17.23 2.62
N ILE A 39 -9.27 17.76 1.49
CA ILE A 39 -9.54 16.96 0.28
C ILE A 39 -8.25 16.43 -0.32
N GLU A 40 -7.22 17.28 -0.39
CA GLU A 40 -5.90 16.89 -0.90
C GLU A 40 -5.23 15.86 0.00
N PHE A 41 -5.32 16.01 1.33
CA PHE A 41 -4.82 15.00 2.26
C PHE A 41 -5.57 13.69 2.12
N GLN A 42 -6.91 13.71 2.02
CA GLN A 42 -7.71 12.51 1.80
C GLN A 42 -7.27 11.78 0.52
N PHE A 43 -7.07 12.52 -0.58
CA PHE A 43 -6.58 11.93 -1.83
C PHE A 43 -5.20 11.31 -1.68
N LYS A 44 -4.25 12.01 -1.04
CA LYS A 44 -2.88 11.52 -0.81
C LYS A 44 -2.87 10.26 0.05
N ILE A 45 -3.61 10.27 1.16
CA ILE A 45 -3.71 9.12 2.08
C ILE A 45 -4.34 7.91 1.38
N ARG A 46 -5.45 8.12 0.65
CA ARG A 46 -6.10 7.06 -0.14
C ARG A 46 -5.19 6.51 -1.24
N SER A 47 -4.46 7.38 -1.93
CA SER A 47 -3.52 6.98 -2.98
C SER A 47 -2.36 6.17 -2.42
N HIS A 48 -1.84 6.55 -1.25
CA HIS A 48 -0.80 5.80 -0.55
C HIS A 48 -1.27 4.38 -0.19
N TRP A 49 -2.43 4.25 0.45
CA TRP A 49 -3.02 2.93 0.76
C TRP A 49 -3.34 2.10 -0.49
N ALA A 50 -3.74 2.75 -1.59
CA ALA A 50 -3.97 2.04 -2.85
C ALA A 50 -2.69 1.46 -3.44
N ALA A 51 -1.54 2.12 -3.26
CA ALA A 51 -0.25 1.60 -3.67
C ALA A 51 0.15 0.40 -2.80
N GLU A 52 0.09 0.55 -1.47
CA GLU A 52 0.40 -0.51 -0.50
C GLU A 52 -0.42 -1.78 -0.77
N ASN A 53 -1.73 -1.63 -1.00
CA ASN A 53 -2.62 -2.77 -1.27
C ASN A 53 -2.32 -3.47 -2.61
N LYS A 54 -1.98 -2.70 -3.67
CA LYS A 54 -1.79 -3.25 -5.03
C LYS A 54 -0.39 -3.80 -5.29
N LEU A 55 0.58 -3.37 -4.50
CA LEU A 55 1.98 -3.72 -4.64
C LEU A 55 2.43 -4.52 -3.43
N ASP A 56 2.55 -3.89 -2.28
CA ASP A 56 3.25 -4.45 -1.14
C ASP A 56 2.49 -5.61 -0.48
N TRP A 57 1.16 -5.53 -0.36
CA TRP A 57 0.36 -6.69 0.08
C TRP A 57 0.49 -7.88 -0.87
N THR A 58 0.52 -7.61 -2.18
CA THR A 58 0.67 -8.68 -3.19
C THR A 58 2.05 -9.32 -3.09
N LEU A 59 3.10 -8.53 -2.88
CA LEU A 59 4.45 -9.03 -2.70
C LEU A 59 4.62 -9.80 -1.37
N GLY A 60 4.16 -9.24 -0.26
CA GLY A 60 4.24 -9.85 1.07
C GLY A 60 3.44 -11.14 1.17
N VAL A 61 2.20 -11.15 0.70
CA VAL A 61 1.30 -12.30 0.86
C VAL A 61 1.32 -13.26 -0.32
N ALA A 62 1.17 -12.76 -1.56
CA ALA A 62 1.07 -13.64 -2.73
C ALA A 62 2.43 -14.19 -3.19
N PHE A 63 3.52 -13.46 -2.95
CA PHE A 63 4.88 -13.94 -3.19
C PHE A 63 5.60 -14.40 -1.92
N CYS A 64 4.94 -14.36 -0.75
CA CYS A 64 5.50 -14.71 0.56
C CYS A 64 6.83 -14.00 0.84
N GLU A 65 6.98 -12.74 0.38
CA GLU A 65 8.26 -12.03 0.45
C GLU A 65 8.77 -11.91 1.89
N ASP A 66 7.87 -11.69 2.85
CA ASP A 66 8.17 -11.54 4.27
C ASP A 66 8.80 -12.79 4.91
N ALA A 67 8.56 -13.97 4.31
CA ALA A 67 9.11 -15.23 4.80
C ALA A 67 10.56 -15.47 4.33
N PHE A 68 11.07 -14.68 3.37
CA PHE A 68 12.42 -14.88 2.86
C PHE A 68 13.49 -14.42 3.85
N ARG A 69 14.32 -15.37 4.29
CA ARG A 69 15.48 -15.09 5.16
C ARG A 69 16.72 -14.66 4.37
N LYS A 70 16.57 -13.71 3.45
CA LYS A 70 17.67 -13.19 2.61
C LYS A 70 18.33 -12.00 3.29
N ARG A 71 19.31 -12.28 4.16
CA ARG A 71 19.99 -11.26 5.00
C ARG A 71 21.41 -10.90 4.53
N ALA A 72 21.90 -11.54 3.48
CA ALA A 72 23.27 -11.34 2.99
C ALA A 72 23.33 -10.15 2.03
N GLY A 73 24.14 -9.13 2.37
CA GLY A 73 24.37 -7.95 1.53
C GLY A 73 23.06 -7.33 1.03
N ASN A 74 22.97 -7.09 -0.27
CA ASN A 74 21.80 -6.47 -0.91
C ASN A 74 20.74 -7.48 -1.37
N ALA A 75 20.78 -8.73 -0.90
CA ALA A 75 19.91 -9.80 -1.40
C ALA A 75 18.42 -9.50 -1.21
N ALA A 76 18.00 -8.88 -0.11
CA ALA A 76 16.61 -8.48 0.12
C ALA A 76 16.13 -7.47 -0.93
N GLN A 77 16.88 -6.38 -1.13
CA GLN A 77 16.52 -5.33 -2.09
C GLN A 77 16.52 -5.85 -3.54
N ASN A 78 17.55 -6.61 -3.92
CA ASN A 78 17.65 -7.20 -5.25
C ASN A 78 16.46 -8.13 -5.53
N TYR A 79 16.07 -8.94 -4.54
CA TYR A 79 14.97 -9.86 -4.69
C TYR A 79 13.61 -9.14 -4.77
N SER A 80 13.39 -8.10 -3.96
CA SER A 80 12.21 -7.25 -4.06
C SER A 80 12.06 -6.65 -5.47
N GLY A 81 13.17 -6.19 -6.07
CA GLY A 81 13.20 -5.71 -7.45
C GLY A 81 12.75 -6.77 -8.46
N LEU A 82 13.25 -8.01 -8.33
CA LEU A 82 12.87 -9.13 -9.19
C LEU A 82 11.39 -9.48 -9.07
N LEU A 83 10.85 -9.51 -7.84
CA LEU A 83 9.43 -9.79 -7.61
C LEU A 83 8.53 -8.70 -8.23
N LYS A 84 8.94 -7.43 -8.14
CA LYS A 84 8.23 -6.31 -8.78
C LYS A 84 8.20 -6.46 -10.30
N ILE A 85 9.32 -6.86 -10.92
CA ILE A 85 9.38 -7.14 -12.35
C ILE A 85 8.45 -8.31 -12.71
N ALA A 86 8.51 -9.42 -11.96
CA ALA A 86 7.66 -10.58 -12.19
C ALA A 86 6.15 -10.25 -12.08
N LEU A 87 5.77 -9.49 -11.05
CA LEU A 87 4.39 -9.02 -10.85
C LEU A 87 3.91 -8.16 -12.03
N ASN A 88 4.75 -7.26 -12.52
CA ASN A 88 4.40 -6.43 -13.67
C ASN A 88 4.21 -7.26 -14.96
N LEU A 89 5.07 -8.26 -15.19
CA LEU A 89 4.92 -9.18 -16.32
C LEU A 89 3.61 -9.99 -16.25
N LEU A 90 3.24 -10.48 -15.06
CA LEU A 90 1.96 -11.18 -14.85
C LEU A 90 0.76 -10.27 -15.13
N LYS A 91 0.79 -9.03 -14.62
CA LYS A 91 -0.26 -8.03 -14.88
C LYS A 91 -0.39 -7.72 -16.37
N MET A 92 0.73 -7.60 -17.09
CA MET A 92 0.72 -7.38 -18.55
C MET A 92 0.11 -8.55 -19.32
N LYS A 93 0.45 -9.80 -18.97
CA LYS A 93 -0.10 -11.00 -19.62
C LYS A 93 -1.62 -11.08 -19.45
N ILE A 94 -2.12 -10.87 -18.23
CA ILE A 94 -3.57 -10.88 -17.95
C ILE A 94 -4.30 -9.79 -18.76
N ARG A 95 -3.71 -8.60 -18.87
CA ARG A 95 -4.29 -7.48 -19.64
C ARG A 95 -4.39 -7.76 -21.14
N LYS A 96 -3.50 -8.60 -21.69
CA LYS A 96 -3.46 -8.96 -23.11
C LYS A 96 -4.42 -10.09 -23.50
N THR A 97 -4.96 -10.82 -22.52
CA THR A 97 -5.93 -11.92 -22.73
C THR A 97 -7.39 -11.46 -22.69
N ILE A 98 -7.66 -10.21 -22.29
CA ILE A 98 -9.02 -9.63 -22.20
C ILE A 98 -9.39 -8.84 -23.47
N TYR A 99 -8.59 -8.94 -24.54
CA TYR A 99 -8.89 -8.41 -25.87
C TYR A 99 -8.75 -9.51 -26.91
#